data_AF-A0A654U8A7-F1
#
_entry.id   AF-A0A654U8A7-F1
#
_cell.length_a   1.000
_cell.length_b   1.000
_cell.length_c   1.000
_cell.angle_alpha   90.00
_cell.angle_beta   90.00
_cell.angle_gamma   90.00
#
_symmetry.space_group_name_H-M   'P 1'
#
loop_
_entity.id
_entity.type
_entity.pdbx_description
1 polymer ?
#
loop_
_entity_poly.entity_id
_entity_poly.type
_entity_poly.pdbx_seq_one_letter_code
_entity_poly.pdbx_strand_id
1 'polypeptide(L)'
;MLGVGLTERRLLNYLISQLRLSEPERVSALREFAPSAIDSDWELTIAGQRVQVIRRDERNGGVLEFGTTVIGDADGSIAGLLGGSPGASTAVAIMLDVLQKCFANRYQSWLPTLKEMVPSLGVQLSNEPALFDEVWSWSTKALKLGAA
;
A
#
# COMPACT_ATOMS: atom_id res chain seq x y z
N MET A 1 6.55 21.62 -4.19
CA MET A 1 6.81 21.23 -5.60
C MET A 1 8.31 21.11 -5.87
N LEU A 2 9.08 22.20 -5.98
CA LEU A 2 10.52 22.15 -6.27
C LEU A 2 11.36 21.35 -5.24
N GLY A 3 11.08 21.52 -3.94
CA GLY A 3 11.77 20.76 -2.88
C GLY A 3 11.62 19.24 -3.03
N VAL A 4 10.39 18.78 -3.29
CA VAL A 4 10.09 17.35 -3.52
C VAL A 4 10.77 16.84 -4.79
N GLY A 5 10.78 17.62 -5.87
CA GLY A 5 11.49 17.22 -7.10
C GLY A 5 13.00 17.05 -6.90
N LEU A 6 13.58 17.76 -5.94
CA LEU A 6 15.00 17.67 -5.59
C LEU A 6 15.31 16.52 -4.63
N THR A 7 14.39 16.14 -3.75
CA THR A 7 14.54 15.02 -2.80
C THR A 7 14.18 13.68 -3.46
N GLU A 8 13.20 13.66 -4.36
CA GLU A 8 12.66 12.45 -4.99
C GLU A 8 13.22 12.22 -6.41
N ARG A 9 14.50 12.52 -6.62
CA ARG A 9 15.15 12.45 -7.94
C ARG A 9 15.07 11.06 -8.56
N ARG A 10 15.17 10.01 -7.75
CA ARG A 10 15.08 8.62 -8.24
C ARG A 10 13.71 8.33 -8.84
N LEU A 11 12.64 8.73 -8.14
CA LEU A 11 11.28 8.58 -8.63
C LEU A 11 11.05 9.44 -9.88
N LEU A 12 11.46 10.71 -9.85
CA LEU A 12 11.31 11.61 -10.99
C LEU A 12 12.00 11.05 -12.25
N ASN A 13 13.25 10.60 -12.11
CA ASN A 13 13.99 10.00 -13.21
C ASN A 13 13.31 8.73 -13.74
N TYR A 14 12.79 7.90 -12.84
CA TYR A 14 12.01 6.72 -13.23
C TYR A 14 10.75 7.11 -14.01
N LEU A 15 9.94 8.06 -13.52
CA LEU A 15 8.72 8.50 -14.21
C LEU A 15 9.03 9.08 -15.59
N ILE A 16 10.10 9.88 -15.72
CA ILE A 16 10.55 10.39 -17.02
C ILE A 16 11.00 9.27 -17.94
N SER A 17 11.70 8.24 -17.43
CA SER A 17 12.09 7.10 -18.26
C SER A 17 10.88 6.31 -18.75
N GLN A 18 9.87 6.10 -17.90
CA GLN A 18 8.61 5.45 -18.28
C GLN A 18 7.86 6.22 -19.37
N LEU A 19 7.82 7.56 -19.28
CA LEU A 19 7.19 8.41 -20.30
C LEU A 19 7.88 8.32 -21.67
N ARG A 20 9.17 7.97 -21.71
CA ARG A 20 9.94 7.83 -22.95
C ARG A 20 9.81 6.46 -23.60
N LEU A 21 9.23 5.46 -22.93
CA LEU A 21 9.08 4.12 -23.49
C LEU A 21 8.14 4.14 -24.69
N SER A 22 8.59 3.50 -25.76
CA SER A 22 7.78 3.11 -26.91
C SER A 22 6.78 2.01 -26.53
N GLU A 23 5.79 1.78 -27.39
CA GLU A 23 4.76 0.76 -27.16
C GLU A 23 5.33 -0.66 -26.99
N PRO A 24 6.25 -1.16 -27.84
CA PRO A 24 6.88 -2.46 -27.62
C PRO A 24 7.66 -2.56 -26.31
N GLU A 25 8.34 -1.48 -25.90
CA GLU A 25 9.07 -1.46 -24.62
C GLU A 25 8.12 -1.50 -23.42
N ARG A 26 6.93 -0.89 -23.52
CA ARG A 26 5.88 -0.99 -22.48
C ARG A 26 5.36 -2.42 -22.35
N VAL A 27 5.09 -3.09 -23.47
CA VAL A 27 4.68 -4.52 -23.44
C VAL A 27 5.83 -5.39 -22.93
N SER A 28 7.08 -5.06 -23.26
CA SER A 28 8.24 -5.75 -22.70
C SER A 28 8.33 -5.60 -21.16
N ALA A 29 8.07 -4.41 -20.62
CA ALA A 29 8.02 -4.20 -19.18
C ALA A 29 6.84 -4.95 -18.52
N LEU A 30 5.69 -5.03 -19.20
CA LEU A 30 4.54 -5.81 -18.75
C LEU A 30 4.88 -7.31 -18.56
N ARG A 31 5.77 -7.86 -19.40
CA ARG A 31 6.20 -9.27 -19.31
C ARG A 31 6.92 -9.61 -18.00
N GLU A 32 7.41 -8.61 -17.25
CA GLU A 32 7.92 -8.84 -15.89
C GLU A 32 6.82 -9.33 -14.93
N PHE A 33 5.55 -8.97 -15.19
CA PHE A 33 4.38 -9.34 -14.38
C PHE A 33 3.50 -10.38 -15.07
N ALA A 34 3.41 -10.33 -16.40
CA ALA A 34 2.62 -11.25 -17.23
C ALA A 34 3.49 -11.82 -18.37
N PRO A 35 4.34 -12.84 -18.09
CA PRO A 35 5.36 -13.32 -19.04
C PRO A 35 4.80 -13.81 -20.38
N SER A 36 3.54 -14.23 -20.42
CA SER A 36 2.85 -14.71 -21.62
C SER A 36 2.24 -13.60 -22.48
N ALA A 37 2.48 -12.31 -22.17
CA ALA A 37 1.92 -11.20 -22.94
C ALA A 37 2.44 -11.17 -24.39
N ILE A 38 1.52 -11.13 -25.36
CA ILE A 38 1.79 -11.08 -26.81
C ILE A 38 1.46 -9.67 -27.30
N ASP A 39 2.36 -9.04 -28.07
CA ASP A 39 2.21 -7.64 -28.47
C ASP A 39 0.85 -7.32 -29.11
N SER A 40 0.30 -8.22 -29.93
CA SER A 40 -0.97 -8.03 -30.64
C SER A 40 -2.20 -7.98 -29.73
N ASP A 41 -2.10 -8.48 -28.51
CA ASP A 41 -3.24 -8.62 -27.60
C ASP A 41 -3.40 -7.42 -26.66
N TRP A 42 -2.46 -6.46 -26.73
CA TRP A 42 -2.40 -5.32 -25.83
C TRP A 42 -2.53 -4.02 -26.60
N GLU A 43 -3.38 -3.13 -26.09
CA GLU A 43 -3.53 -1.77 -26.59
C GLU A 43 -3.29 -0.77 -25.46
N LEU A 44 -2.80 0.42 -25.83
CA LEU A 44 -2.60 1.50 -24.88
C LEU A 44 -3.92 2.23 -24.62
N THR A 45 -4.26 2.38 -23.33
CA THR A 45 -5.39 3.18 -22.89
C THR A 45 -4.96 4.32 -21.97
N ILE A 46 -5.72 5.42 -21.98
CA ILE A 46 -5.46 6.57 -21.11
C ILE A 46 -6.05 6.28 -19.73
N ALA A 47 -5.18 5.92 -18.78
CA ALA A 47 -5.55 5.59 -17.40
C ALA A 47 -5.92 6.81 -16.53
N GLY A 48 -5.95 8.02 -17.11
CA GLY A 48 -6.23 9.27 -16.40
C GLY A 48 -5.02 9.89 -15.71
N GLN A 49 -5.27 10.93 -14.91
CA GLN A 49 -4.24 11.66 -14.15
C GLN A 49 -4.31 11.26 -12.69
N ARG A 50 -3.17 10.83 -12.13
CA ARG A 50 -3.04 10.53 -10.70
C ARG A 50 -2.42 11.72 -9.98
N VAL A 51 -3.01 12.09 -8.85
CA VAL A 51 -2.49 13.16 -7.98
C VAL A 51 -1.79 12.49 -6.79
N GLN A 52 -0.60 12.99 -6.44
CA GLN A 52 0.14 12.55 -5.27
C GLN A 52 0.15 13.65 -4.21
N VAL A 53 -0.13 13.27 -2.96
CA VAL A 53 -0.13 14.21 -1.83
C VAL A 53 1.31 14.54 -1.42
N ILE A 54 1.58 15.82 -1.18
CA ILE A 54 2.85 16.31 -0.63
C ILE A 54 2.56 16.84 0.77
N ARG A 55 3.18 16.23 1.78
CA ARG A 55 3.10 16.69 3.17
C ARG A 55 4.31 17.54 3.51
N ARG A 56 4.12 18.51 4.41
CA ARG A 56 5.22 19.30 4.95
C ARG A 56 5.99 18.49 6.00
N ASP A 57 7.30 18.45 5.87
CA ASP A 57 8.23 17.82 6.82
C ASP A 57 9.14 18.90 7.41
N GLU A 58 9.37 18.85 8.73
CA GLU A 58 10.13 19.89 9.44
C GLU A 58 11.60 19.96 8.99
N ARG A 59 12.17 18.83 8.53
CA ARG A 59 13.57 18.74 8.12
C ARG A 59 13.75 18.88 6.62
N ASN A 60 12.87 18.26 5.84
CA ASN A 60 13.00 18.15 4.39
C ASN A 60 12.09 19.12 3.61
N GLY A 61 11.34 19.95 4.31
CA GLY A 61 10.39 20.89 3.73
C GLY A 61 9.13 20.20 3.23
N GLY A 62 9.20 19.46 2.13
CA GLY A 62 8.06 18.70 1.57
C GLY A 62 8.47 17.29 1.19
N VAL A 63 7.67 16.30 1.57
CA VAL A 63 7.89 14.88 1.28
C VAL A 63 6.68 14.29 0.55
N LEU A 64 6.92 13.33 -0.34
CA LEU A 64 5.83 12.56 -0.95
C LEU A 64 5.22 11.66 0.10
N GLU A 65 3.91 11.77 0.26
CA GLU A 65 3.14 10.87 1.10
C GLU A 65 2.62 9.75 0.21
N PHE A 66 3.09 8.51 0.41
CA PHE A 66 2.62 7.35 -0.35
C PHE A 66 1.50 6.63 0.40
N GLY A 67 0.50 6.15 -0.35
CA GLY A 67 -0.58 5.32 0.18
C GLY A 67 -1.76 6.12 0.74
N THR A 68 -2.33 5.60 1.83
CA THR A 68 -3.46 6.19 2.55
C THR A 68 -3.01 6.56 3.96
N THR A 69 -3.12 7.84 4.30
CA THR A 69 -2.82 8.35 5.63
C THR A 69 -4.11 8.46 6.42
N VAL A 70 -4.13 7.81 7.60
CA VAL A 70 -5.21 7.98 8.58
C VAL A 70 -4.93 9.26 9.36
N ILE A 71 -5.80 10.26 9.20
CA ILE A 71 -5.85 11.45 10.05
C ILE A 71 -7.05 11.30 11.00
N GLY A 72 -6.88 11.71 12.24
CA GLY A 72 -7.97 11.71 13.21
C GLY A 72 -7.93 13.00 14.02
N ASP A 73 -9.08 13.44 14.50
CA ASP A 73 -9.09 14.44 15.56
C ASP A 73 -8.57 13.82 16.87
N ALA A 74 -8.02 14.65 17.75
CA ALA A 74 -7.43 14.19 19.01
C ALA A 74 -8.45 13.51 19.94
N ASP A 75 -9.73 13.84 19.79
CA ASP A 75 -10.83 13.26 20.55
C ASP A 75 -11.47 12.02 19.88
N GLY A 76 -11.01 11.66 18.67
CA GLY A 76 -11.53 10.52 17.90
C GLY A 76 -12.91 10.74 17.27
N SER A 77 -13.45 11.95 17.30
CA SER A 77 -14.78 12.29 16.76
C SER A 77 -14.88 12.15 15.24
N ILE A 78 -13.77 12.33 14.53
CA ILE A 78 -13.66 12.18 13.10
C ILE A 78 -12.35 11.48 12.72
N ALA A 79 -12.45 10.57 11.75
CA ALA A 79 -11.33 9.93 11.09
C ALA A 79 -11.41 10.20 9.59
N GLY A 80 -10.37 10.79 9.02
CA GLY A 80 -10.21 11.01 7.59
C GLY A 80 -9.16 10.08 7.01
N LEU A 81 -9.41 9.61 5.79
CA LEU A 81 -8.45 8.86 5.00
C LEU A 81 -7.99 9.78 3.87
N LEU A 82 -6.73 10.21 3.90
CA LEU A 82 -6.14 11.04 2.86
C LEU A 82 -5.25 10.20 1.94
N GLY A 83 -5.39 10.38 0.63
CA GLY A 83 -4.56 9.71 -0.37
C GLY A 83 -5.35 8.76 -1.26
N GLY A 84 -4.71 7.66 -1.68
CA GLY A 84 -5.36 6.66 -2.51
C GLY A 84 -6.50 5.95 -1.76
N SER A 85 -7.59 5.63 -2.46
CA SER A 85 -8.65 4.80 -1.89
C SER A 85 -8.06 3.46 -1.42
N PRO A 86 -8.37 2.99 -0.20
CA PRO A 86 -7.89 1.71 0.28
C PRO A 86 -8.32 0.59 -0.67
N GLY A 87 -7.35 -0.06 -1.32
CA GLY A 87 -7.59 -1.29 -2.05
C GLY A 87 -7.76 -2.46 -1.08
N ALA A 88 -8.32 -3.58 -1.56
CA ALA A 88 -8.55 -4.78 -0.74
C ALA A 88 -7.30 -5.24 0.04
N SER A 89 -6.11 -5.11 -0.56
CA SER A 89 -4.83 -5.47 0.06
C SER A 89 -4.38 -4.56 1.22
N THR A 90 -4.95 -3.36 1.34
CA THR A 90 -4.55 -2.34 2.32
C THR A 90 -5.65 -1.98 3.32
N ALA A 91 -6.91 -2.25 2.96
CA ALA A 91 -8.08 -1.83 3.75
C ALA A 91 -8.04 -2.36 5.19
N VAL A 92 -7.69 -3.63 5.39
CA VAL A 92 -7.64 -4.24 6.74
C VAL A 92 -6.60 -3.55 7.62
N ALA A 93 -5.37 -3.36 7.12
CA ALA A 93 -4.31 -2.68 7.87
C ALA A 93 -4.69 -1.24 8.23
N ILE A 94 -5.26 -0.51 7.28
CA ILE A 94 -5.74 0.86 7.48
C ILE A 94 -6.86 0.91 8.53
N MET A 95 -7.80 -0.03 8.49
CA MET A 95 -8.90 -0.07 9.47
C MET A 95 -8.41 -0.42 10.87
N LEU A 96 -7.43 -1.31 11.01
CA LEU A 96 -6.79 -1.58 12.31
C LEU A 96 -6.12 -0.32 12.87
N ASP A 97 -5.47 0.46 12.01
CA ASP A 97 -4.89 1.77 12.35
C ASP A 97 -5.95 2.78 12.81
N VAL A 98 -7.09 2.84 12.12
CA VAL A 98 -8.24 3.68 12.50
C VAL A 98 -8.77 3.27 13.88
N LEU A 99 -8.97 1.96 14.11
CA LEU A 99 -9.44 1.45 15.39
C LEU A 99 -8.48 1.80 16.52
N GLN A 100 -7.17 1.69 16.29
CA GLN A 100 -6.16 2.00 17.29
C GLN A 100 -6.09 3.50 17.60
N LYS A 101 -6.08 4.36 16.58
CA LYS A 101 -5.88 5.81 16.72
C LYS A 101 -7.15 6.52 17.19
N CYS A 102 -8.30 6.19 16.59
CA CYS A 102 -9.54 6.95 16.79
C CYS A 102 -10.40 6.39 17.94
N PHE A 103 -10.16 5.13 18.35
CA PHE A 103 -10.90 4.47 19.43
C PHE A 103 -9.96 3.94 20.51
N ALA A 104 -8.89 4.68 20.83
CA ALA A 104 -7.86 4.25 21.78
C ALA A 104 -8.43 3.82 23.14
N ASN A 105 -9.50 4.46 23.61
CA ASN A 105 -10.20 4.12 24.85
C ASN A 105 -10.93 2.75 24.83
N ARG A 106 -11.26 2.23 23.65
CA ARG A 106 -11.92 0.92 23.46
C ARG A 106 -11.01 -0.14 22.85
N TYR A 107 -9.97 0.27 22.14
CA TYR A 107 -9.09 -0.62 21.39
C TYR A 107 -8.54 -1.77 22.25
N GLN A 108 -8.13 -1.51 23.49
CA GLN A 108 -7.63 -2.54 24.40
C GLN A 108 -8.66 -3.63 24.71
N SER A 109 -9.94 -3.27 24.81
CA SER A 109 -11.03 -4.25 25.01
C SER A 109 -11.28 -5.12 23.78
N TRP A 110 -10.94 -4.65 22.58
CA TRP A 110 -11.11 -5.38 21.33
C TRP A 110 -9.87 -6.17 20.93
N LEU A 111 -8.71 -5.84 21.47
CA LEU A 111 -7.43 -6.45 21.12
C LEU A 111 -7.46 -7.99 21.17
N PRO A 112 -8.12 -8.66 22.15
CA PRO A 112 -8.25 -10.12 22.13
C PRO A 112 -8.96 -10.64 20.88
N THR A 113 -10.11 -10.08 20.53
CA THR A 113 -10.88 -10.47 19.33
C THR A 113 -10.14 -10.13 18.04
N LEU A 114 -9.45 -8.98 18.00
CA LEU A 114 -8.63 -8.61 16.85
C LEU A 114 -7.48 -9.59 16.62
N LYS A 115 -6.84 -10.08 17.70
CA LYS A 115 -5.79 -11.09 17.61
C LYS A 115 -6.30 -12.49 17.25
N GLU A 116 -7.55 -12.81 17.58
CA GLU A 116 -8.19 -14.03 17.10
C GLU A 116 -8.37 -13.99 15.57
N MET A 117 -8.78 -12.84 15.03
CA MET A 117 -8.97 -12.65 13.58
C MET A 117 -7.63 -12.49 12.83
N VAL A 118 -6.66 -11.82 13.44
CA VAL A 118 -5.33 -11.52 12.87
C VAL A 118 -4.26 -11.90 13.89
N PRO A 119 -3.82 -13.17 13.94
CA PRO A 119 -2.87 -13.66 14.96
C PRO A 119 -1.54 -12.91 14.99
N SER A 120 -1.10 -12.40 13.84
CA SER A 120 0.14 -11.63 13.69
C SER A 120 0.01 -10.14 14.07
N LEU A 121 -1.15 -9.68 14.54
CA LEU A 121 -1.38 -8.27 14.84
C LEU A 121 -0.37 -7.72 15.87
N GLY A 122 0.35 -6.69 15.47
CA GLY A 122 1.39 -6.03 16.27
C GLY A 122 2.77 -6.67 16.16
N VAL A 123 2.94 -7.70 15.32
CA VAL A 123 4.22 -8.38 15.07
C VAL A 123 4.72 -8.07 13.67
N GLN A 124 5.99 -7.70 13.56
CA GLN A 124 6.64 -7.53 12.27
C GLN A 124 7.08 -8.90 11.75
N LEU A 125 6.26 -9.51 10.88
CA LEU A 125 6.48 -10.87 10.36
C LEU A 125 7.84 -11.10 9.68
N SER A 126 8.46 -10.06 9.11
CA SER A 126 9.81 -10.17 8.52
C SER A 126 10.88 -10.58 9.53
N ASN A 127 10.64 -10.35 10.82
CA ASN A 127 11.56 -10.70 11.90
C ASN A 127 11.18 -12.01 12.60
N GLU A 128 10.05 -12.61 12.23
CA GLU A 128 9.48 -13.81 12.86
C GLU A 128 9.15 -14.88 11.79
N PRO A 129 10.16 -15.53 11.19
CA PRO A 129 9.95 -16.45 10.06
C PRO A 129 9.00 -17.61 10.40
N ALA A 130 9.10 -18.16 11.61
CA ALA A 130 8.24 -19.26 12.05
C ALA A 130 6.75 -18.83 12.10
N LEU A 131 6.47 -17.63 12.61
CA LEU A 131 5.11 -17.10 12.65
C LEU A 131 4.60 -16.77 11.24
N PHE A 132 5.49 -16.27 10.37
CA PHE A 132 5.15 -16.05 8.96
C PHE A 132 4.70 -17.36 8.29
N ASP A 133 5.47 -18.43 8.45
CA ASP A 133 5.15 -19.73 7.84
C ASP A 133 3.83 -20.30 8.37
N GLU A 134 3.56 -20.16 9.67
CA GLU A 134 2.29 -20.56 10.29
C GLU A 134 1.10 -19.81 9.68
N VAL A 135 1.15 -18.47 9.67
CA VAL A 135 0.07 -17.62 9.13
C VAL A 135 -0.11 -17.84 7.63
N TRP A 136 0.99 -18.01 6.90
CA TRP A 136 0.97 -18.28 5.46
C TRP A 136 0.29 -19.61 5.15
N SER A 137 0.68 -20.68 5.86
CA SER A 137 0.09 -22.01 5.71
C SER A 137 -1.40 -22.01 6.06
N TRP A 138 -1.77 -21.39 7.19
CA TRP A 138 -3.15 -21.25 7.61
C TRP A 138 -4.00 -20.49 6.59
N SER A 139 -3.53 -19.33 6.12
CA SER A 139 -4.25 -18.50 5.13
C SER A 139 -4.39 -19.22 3.79
N THR A 140 -3.33 -19.88 3.33
CA THR A 140 -3.33 -20.69 2.10
C THR A 140 -4.36 -21.80 2.16
N LYS A 141 -4.46 -22.51 3.29
CA LYS A 141 -5.46 -23.55 3.50
C LYS A 141 -6.87 -23.00 3.56
N ALA A 142 -7.09 -21.91 4.32
CA ALA A 142 -8.41 -21.28 4.46
C ALA A 142 -8.95 -20.75 3.12
N LEU A 143 -8.07 -20.15 2.32
CA LEU A 143 -8.40 -19.60 1.00
C LEU A 143 -8.32 -20.62 -0.14
N LYS A 144 -7.93 -21.87 0.16
CA LYS A 144 -7.78 -22.96 -0.83
C LYS A 144 -6.82 -22.60 -1.98
N LEU A 145 -5.70 -21.97 -1.65
CA LEU A 145 -4.69 -21.51 -2.59
C LEU A 145 -3.55 -22.52 -2.80
N GLY A 146 -3.58 -23.66 -2.11
CA GLY A 146 -2.64 -24.75 -2.35
C GLY A 146 -2.84 -25.35 -3.74
N ALA A 147 -1.75 -25.75 -4.39
CA ALA A 147 -1.85 -26.54 -5.61
C ALA A 147 -2.65 -27.82 -5.36
N ALA A 148 -3.57 -28.15 -6.27
CA ALA A 148 -4.31 -29.41 -6.28
C ALA A 148 -3.38 -30.60 -6.53
#